data_AF-A0A0N4XRQ1-F1
#
_entry.id   AF-A0A0N4XRQ1-F1
#
_cell.length_a   1.000
_cell.length_b   1.000
_cell.length_c   1.000
_cell.angle_alpha   90.00
_cell.angle_beta   90.00
_cell.angle_gamma   90.00
#
_symmetry.space_group_name_H-M   'P 1'
#
loop_
_entity.id
_entity.type
_entity.pdbx_description
1 polymer ?
#
loop_
_entity_poly.entity_id
_entity_poly.type
_entity_poly.pdbx_seq_one_letter_code
_entity_poly.pdbx_strand_id
1 'polypeptide(L)'
;LKEYVKSSQKYLDNIYSFKAALKAEYNRANREVLKIEALILRRLEGRPFFPQILQSGRKTLYSYIVMTLLEVSNDLIALRNKCNELLLFRKVGKVCTISTQIRLGINMLYGLKQLHDIGFIHRDLKPANMALGLRGTPAQRFIHYFDFGLSREYIILDTDGRRKMRRPRAKAHFRGTVRYCSANALERGEQGRPDDLWALIY
;
A
#
# COMPACT_ATOMS: atom_id res chain seq x y z
N LEU A 1 -46.91 3.45 -1.94
CA LEU A 1 -45.77 2.59 -2.36
C LEU A 1 -44.58 3.39 -2.92
N LYS A 2 -44.74 4.43 -3.76
CA LYS A 2 -43.62 5.25 -4.26
C LYS A 2 -43.06 6.29 -3.25
N GLU A 3 -43.83 6.72 -2.26
CA GLU A 3 -43.34 7.64 -1.20
C GLU A 3 -42.62 6.92 -0.05
N TYR A 4 -43.03 5.69 0.28
CA TYR A 4 -42.43 4.91 1.37
C TYR A 4 -40.97 4.49 1.07
N VAL A 5 -40.63 4.30 -0.21
CA VAL A 5 -39.27 3.98 -0.69
C VAL A 5 -38.35 5.21 -0.70
N LYS A 6 -38.88 6.41 -0.94
CA LYS A 6 -38.07 7.65 -0.85
C LYS A 6 -37.77 8.08 0.58
N SER A 7 -38.69 7.82 1.50
CA SER A 7 -38.49 8.06 2.94
C SER A 7 -37.35 7.18 3.49
N SER A 8 -37.40 5.87 3.23
CA SER A 8 -36.40 4.91 3.74
C SER A 8 -34.99 5.10 3.14
N GLN A 9 -34.87 5.54 1.88
CA GLN A 9 -33.57 5.90 1.29
C GLN A 9 -32.93 7.12 1.99
N LYS A 10 -33.74 8.15 2.29
CA LYS A 10 -33.28 9.39 2.95
C LYS A 10 -32.96 9.19 4.44
N TYR A 11 -33.59 8.20 5.10
CA TYR A 11 -33.25 7.79 6.46
C TYR A 11 -31.96 6.94 6.52
N LEU A 12 -31.65 6.16 5.49
CA LEU A 12 -30.40 5.39 5.42
C LEU A 12 -29.18 6.24 5.03
N ASP A 13 -29.36 7.26 4.19
CA ASP A 13 -28.28 8.19 3.82
C ASP A 13 -27.80 9.07 5.00
N ASN A 14 -28.61 9.18 6.06
CA ASN A 14 -28.26 9.86 7.32
C ASN A 14 -27.60 8.94 8.36
N ILE A 15 -27.38 7.66 8.04
CA ILE A 15 -26.69 6.70 8.91
C ILE A 15 -25.29 6.47 8.31
N TYR A 16 -24.37 7.40 8.62
CA TYR A 16 -22.93 7.32 8.33
C TYR A 16 -22.54 6.74 6.95
N SER A 17 -22.46 7.58 5.91
CA SER A 17 -21.85 7.15 4.65
C SER A 17 -20.35 6.87 4.87
N PHE A 18 -20.00 5.62 5.14
CA PHE A 18 -18.61 5.20 5.29
C PHE A 18 -17.99 4.99 3.90
N LYS A 19 -16.95 5.76 3.56
CA LYS A 19 -16.24 5.61 2.28
C LYS A 19 -15.11 4.59 2.42
N ALA A 20 -15.03 3.67 1.46
CA ALA A 20 -14.02 2.61 1.41
C ALA A 20 -13.37 2.51 0.02
N ALA A 21 -12.17 1.95 -0.03
CA ALA A 21 -11.51 1.56 -1.28
C ALA A 21 -11.80 0.08 -1.59
N LEU A 22 -12.16 -0.23 -2.83
CA LEU A 22 -12.37 -1.59 -3.33
C LEU A 22 -11.31 -1.92 -4.38
N LYS A 23 -10.57 -3.00 -4.16
CA LYS A 23 -9.67 -3.61 -5.16
C LYS A 23 -10.21 -4.99 -5.52
N ALA A 24 -10.30 -5.31 -6.80
CA ALA A 24 -10.76 -6.60 -7.29
C ALA A 24 -9.87 -7.12 -8.43
N GLU A 25 -9.65 -8.43 -8.46
CA GLU A 25 -8.85 -9.12 -9.48
C GLU A 25 -9.60 -10.31 -10.06
N TYR A 26 -9.52 -10.49 -11.39
CA TYR A 26 -10.12 -11.62 -12.08
C TYR A 26 -9.34 -12.91 -11.81
N ASN A 27 -10.03 -13.97 -11.39
CA ASN A 27 -9.39 -15.19 -10.91
C ASN A 27 -8.62 -15.95 -12.00
N ARG A 28 -8.96 -15.82 -13.29
CA ARG A 28 -8.23 -16.52 -14.36
C ARG A 28 -6.94 -15.82 -14.76
N ALA A 29 -6.63 -14.64 -14.23
CA ALA A 29 -5.42 -13.90 -14.58
C ALA A 29 -4.12 -14.59 -14.10
N ASN A 30 -4.20 -15.75 -13.44
CA ASN A 30 -3.07 -16.56 -12.94
C ASN A 30 -2.07 -15.77 -12.07
N ARG A 31 -2.54 -14.68 -11.48
CA ARG A 31 -1.79 -13.77 -10.61
C ARG A 31 -2.45 -13.83 -9.23
N GLU A 32 -1.81 -14.47 -8.26
CA GLU A 32 -2.29 -14.52 -6.86
C GLU A 32 -1.90 -13.27 -6.07
N VAL A 33 -1.93 -12.11 -6.71
CA VAL A 33 -1.36 -10.87 -6.19
C VAL A 33 -2.23 -10.31 -5.08
N LEU A 34 -3.55 -10.27 -5.28
CA LEU A 34 -4.51 -9.83 -4.25
C LEU A 34 -4.50 -10.72 -2.99
N LYS A 35 -4.17 -12.00 -3.13
CA LYS A 35 -4.09 -12.93 -2.00
C LYS A 35 -2.91 -12.58 -1.08
N ILE A 36 -1.76 -12.23 -1.66
CA ILE A 36 -0.58 -11.76 -0.91
C ILE A 36 -0.90 -10.43 -0.24
N GLU A 37 -1.56 -9.52 -0.96
CA GLU A 37 -1.97 -8.22 -0.40
C GLU A 37 -2.93 -8.37 0.79
N ALA A 38 -3.95 -9.22 0.67
CA ALA A 38 -4.85 -9.53 1.77
C ALA A 38 -4.12 -10.13 2.98
N LEU A 39 -3.16 -11.03 2.75
CA LEU A 39 -2.36 -11.64 3.81
C LEU A 39 -1.52 -10.59 4.56
N ILE A 40 -0.83 -9.73 3.83
CA ILE A 40 0.04 -8.69 4.40
C ILE A 40 -0.81 -7.69 5.20
N LEU A 41 -1.89 -7.19 4.61
CA LEU A 41 -2.77 -6.22 5.28
C LEU A 41 -3.40 -6.81 6.56
N ARG A 42 -3.79 -8.09 6.57
CA ARG A 42 -4.26 -8.76 7.80
C ARG A 42 -3.18 -8.85 8.88
N ARG A 43 -1.92 -9.09 8.51
CA ARG A 43 -0.79 -9.09 9.48
C ARG A 43 -0.45 -7.69 9.99
N LEU A 44 -0.90 -6.64 9.29
CA LEU A 44 -0.68 -5.23 9.64
C LEU A 44 -1.92 -4.57 10.27
N GLU A 45 -2.93 -5.35 10.62
CA GLU A 45 -4.13 -4.84 11.29
C GLU A 45 -3.77 -4.07 12.57
N GLY A 46 -4.43 -2.94 12.77
CA GLY A 46 -4.19 -1.99 13.87
C GLY A 46 -2.98 -1.07 13.68
N ARG A 47 -2.16 -1.25 12.63
CA ARG A 47 -0.98 -0.40 12.40
C ARG A 47 -1.35 0.85 11.58
N PRO A 48 -1.07 2.08 12.06
CA PRO A 48 -1.59 3.31 11.46
C PRO A 48 -0.92 3.74 10.15
N PHE A 49 0.06 2.98 9.65
CA PHE A 49 0.80 3.25 8.41
C PHE A 49 0.29 2.40 7.24
N PHE A 50 -0.84 1.73 7.41
CA PHE A 50 -1.36 0.78 6.44
C PHE A 50 -2.89 0.88 6.37
N PRO A 51 -3.49 0.69 5.16
CA PRO A 51 -4.92 0.54 5.04
C PRO A 51 -5.42 -0.62 5.91
N GLN A 52 -6.56 -0.42 6.58
CA GLN A 52 -7.19 -1.48 7.36
C GLN A 52 -8.17 -2.24 6.47
N ILE A 53 -8.09 -3.57 6.47
CA ILE A 53 -9.07 -4.40 5.76
C ILE A 53 -10.40 -4.33 6.49
N LEU A 54 -11.45 -4.03 5.73
CA LEU A 54 -12.83 -4.02 6.21
C LEU A 54 -13.53 -5.31 5.81
N GLN A 55 -13.26 -5.78 4.59
CA GLN A 55 -13.81 -7.03 4.07
C GLN A 55 -12.87 -7.58 3.00
N SER A 56 -12.84 -8.91 2.86
CA SER A 56 -12.17 -9.55 1.71
C SER A 56 -12.91 -10.84 1.37
N GLY A 57 -12.83 -11.26 0.12
CA GLY A 57 -13.52 -12.47 -0.31
C GLY A 57 -13.09 -12.96 -1.68
N ARG A 58 -13.45 -14.21 -1.97
CA ARG A 58 -13.28 -14.83 -3.27
C ARG A 58 -14.64 -15.26 -3.79
N LYS A 59 -15.00 -14.78 -4.97
CA LYS A 59 -16.14 -15.25 -5.77
C LYS A 59 -15.62 -16.14 -6.89
N THR A 60 -16.51 -16.78 -7.65
CA THR A 60 -16.13 -17.66 -8.76
C THR A 60 -15.27 -16.94 -9.80
N LEU A 61 -15.67 -15.73 -10.18
CA LEU A 61 -15.02 -14.96 -11.25
C LEU A 61 -13.88 -14.06 -10.75
N TYR A 62 -13.99 -13.52 -9.54
CA TYR A 62 -13.04 -12.53 -9.03
C TYR A 62 -12.79 -12.67 -7.54
N SER A 63 -11.67 -12.13 -7.08
CA SER A 63 -11.34 -11.92 -5.68
C SER A 63 -11.37 -10.42 -5.38
N TYR A 64 -11.69 -10.03 -4.14
CA TYR A 64 -11.77 -8.62 -3.77
C TYR A 64 -11.28 -8.35 -2.34
N ILE A 65 -10.83 -7.12 -2.13
CA ILE A 65 -10.52 -6.53 -0.82
C ILE A 65 -11.20 -5.16 -0.75
N VAL A 66 -11.93 -4.94 0.34
CA VAL A 66 -12.45 -3.64 0.78
C VAL A 66 -11.57 -3.18 1.94
N MET A 67 -11.04 -1.97 1.85
CA MET A 67 -10.13 -1.40 2.86
C MET A 67 -10.45 0.07 3.12
N THR A 68 -9.88 0.62 4.19
CA THR A 68 -10.01 2.05 4.53
C THR A 68 -9.58 2.92 3.35
N LEU A 69 -10.42 3.90 3.00
CA LEU A 69 -10.09 4.88 1.98
C LEU A 69 -8.96 5.80 2.50
N LEU A 70 -7.88 5.91 1.72
CA LEU A 70 -6.82 6.89 1.95
C LEU A 70 -7.18 8.21 1.27
N GLU A 71 -6.46 9.30 1.57
CA GLU A 71 -6.59 10.51 0.75
C GLU A 71 -6.15 10.21 -0.69
N VAL A 72 -7.13 9.98 -1.55
CA VAL A 72 -7.00 10.09 -2.99
C VAL A 72 -7.51 11.48 -3.30
N SER A 73 -6.63 12.44 -3.59
CA SER A 73 -7.08 13.79 -3.95
C SER A 73 -8.07 13.70 -5.11
N ASN A 74 -9.25 14.30 -4.96
CA ASN A 74 -10.33 14.32 -5.95
C ASN A 74 -9.91 14.86 -7.34
N ASP A 75 -8.71 15.43 -7.46
CA ASP A 75 -8.14 15.94 -8.72
C ASP A 75 -7.54 14.85 -9.64
N LEU A 76 -7.45 13.59 -9.21
CA LEU A 76 -6.67 12.56 -9.92
C LEU A 76 -7.31 11.97 -11.20
N ILE A 77 -8.62 12.11 -11.43
CA ILE A 77 -9.24 11.66 -12.70
C ILE A 77 -9.01 12.69 -13.82
N ALA A 78 -8.93 13.98 -13.49
CA ALA A 78 -8.65 15.05 -14.45
C ALA A 78 -7.14 15.22 -14.75
N LEU A 79 -6.25 14.72 -13.88
CA LEU A 79 -4.81 14.99 -13.93
C LEU A 79 -3.91 13.75 -14.13
N ARG A 80 -4.47 12.65 -14.67
CA ARG A 80 -3.72 11.47 -15.11
C ARG A 80 -2.57 11.78 -16.10
N ASN A 81 -2.52 12.99 -16.66
CA ASN A 81 -1.55 13.37 -17.69
C ASN A 81 -0.30 14.13 -17.20
N LYS A 82 -0.20 14.60 -15.95
CA LYS A 82 1.03 15.29 -15.48
C LYS A 82 1.31 15.07 -13.98
N CYS A 83 2.41 14.37 -13.73
CA CYS A 83 3.19 14.31 -12.47
C CYS A 83 2.82 13.21 -11.45
N ASN A 84 3.63 12.15 -11.46
CA ASN A 84 3.80 11.12 -10.42
C ASN A 84 4.51 11.68 -9.17
N GLU A 85 3.98 12.73 -8.56
CA GLU A 85 4.53 13.28 -7.32
C GLU A 85 3.59 12.97 -6.15
N LEU A 86 4.16 12.53 -5.03
CA LEU A 86 3.46 12.38 -3.75
C LEU A 86 2.62 13.64 -3.51
N LEU A 87 1.34 13.47 -3.15
CA LEU A 87 0.39 14.58 -2.91
C LEU A 87 0.91 15.64 -1.92
N LEU A 88 1.93 15.30 -1.14
CA LEU A 88 2.69 16.20 -0.28
C LEU A 88 3.46 17.30 -1.05
N PHE A 89 4.13 16.96 -2.15
CA PHE A 89 4.97 17.90 -2.92
C PHE A 89 4.14 18.93 -3.70
N ARG A 90 2.87 18.61 -4.00
CA ARG A 90 2.00 19.55 -4.71
C ARG A 90 1.43 20.66 -3.81
N LYS A 91 1.34 20.42 -2.49
CA LYS A 91 0.85 21.40 -1.49
C LYS A 91 1.96 22.29 -0.91
N VAL A 92 3.19 21.78 -0.84
CA VAL A 92 4.33 22.48 -0.24
C VAL A 92 5.24 23.10 -1.32
N GLY A 93 5.04 22.73 -2.59
CA GLY A 93 5.96 23.03 -3.69
C GLY A 93 6.97 21.89 -3.88
N LYS A 94 7.69 21.91 -5.01
CA LYS A 94 8.65 20.85 -5.40
C LYS A 94 9.68 20.50 -4.32
N VAL A 95 9.96 21.42 -3.40
CA VAL A 95 10.91 21.24 -2.30
C VAL A 95 10.23 21.61 -0.99
N CYS A 96 10.15 20.65 -0.07
CA CYS A 96 9.66 20.87 1.28
C CYS A 96 10.77 21.46 2.17
N THR A 97 10.41 22.13 3.28
CA THR A 97 11.40 22.56 4.28
C THR A 97 12.14 21.37 4.87
N ILE A 98 13.38 21.57 5.34
CA ILE A 98 14.20 20.53 6.00
C ILE A 98 13.41 19.86 7.15
N SER A 99 12.75 20.67 7.99
CA SER A 99 11.90 20.15 9.07
C SER A 99 10.78 19.21 8.56
N THR A 100 10.20 19.50 7.41
CA THR A 100 9.18 18.64 6.79
C THR A 100 9.81 17.38 6.22
N GLN A 101 10.93 17.49 5.51
CA GLN A 101 11.65 16.33 4.97
C GLN A 101 12.06 15.34 6.07
N ILE A 102 12.59 15.83 7.20
CA ILE A 102 12.97 15.00 8.35
C ILE A 102 11.75 14.29 8.94
N ARG A 103 10.63 15.02 9.16
CA ARG A 103 9.40 14.42 9.69
C ARG A 103 8.82 13.35 8.77
N LEU A 104 8.88 13.57 7.45
CA LEU A 104 8.47 12.57 6.46
C LEU A 104 9.39 11.36 6.48
N GLY A 105 10.71 11.56 6.50
CA GLY A 105 11.70 10.48 6.57
C GLY A 105 11.49 9.59 7.79
N ILE A 106 11.27 10.18 8.96
CA ILE A 106 10.96 9.42 10.19
C ILE A 106 9.64 8.65 10.04
N ASN A 107 8.59 9.29 9.54
CA ASN A 107 7.29 8.67 9.34
C ASN A 107 7.36 7.48 8.38
N MET A 108 8.04 7.68 7.25
CA MET A 108 8.22 6.66 6.22
C MET A 108 9.05 5.49 6.74
N LEU A 109 10.20 5.76 7.34
CA LEU A 109 11.08 4.72 7.85
C LEU A 109 10.37 3.86 8.91
N TYR A 110 9.59 4.48 9.79
CA TYR A 110 8.86 3.74 10.83
C TYR A 110 7.71 2.91 10.27
N GLY A 111 7.01 3.38 9.23
CA GLY A 111 6.00 2.59 8.53
C GLY A 111 6.63 1.42 7.77
N LEU A 112 7.73 1.64 7.04
CA LEU A 112 8.45 0.58 6.34
C LEU A 112 9.00 -0.49 7.31
N LYS A 113 9.58 -0.06 8.44
CA LYS A 113 10.03 -0.97 9.49
C LYS A 113 8.91 -1.93 9.90
N GLN A 114 7.68 -1.44 10.06
CA GLN A 114 6.56 -2.28 10.44
C GLN A 114 6.21 -3.36 9.41
N LEU A 115 6.36 -3.08 8.11
CA LEU A 115 6.25 -4.10 7.06
C LEU A 115 7.37 -5.15 7.20
N HIS A 116 8.60 -4.69 7.47
CA HIS A 116 9.75 -5.59 7.65
C HIS A 116 9.59 -6.47 8.90
N ASP A 117 9.05 -5.93 9.99
CA ASP A 117 8.83 -6.66 11.25
C ASP A 117 7.88 -7.87 11.10
N ILE A 118 6.95 -7.82 10.14
CA ILE A 118 6.06 -8.96 9.82
C ILE A 118 6.67 -9.93 8.78
N GLY A 119 7.93 -9.74 8.41
CA GLY A 119 8.70 -10.63 7.54
C GLY A 119 8.60 -10.36 6.05
N PHE A 120 8.08 -9.19 5.64
CA PHE A 120 7.91 -8.84 4.22
C PHE A 120 8.79 -7.66 3.80
N ILE A 121 9.15 -7.64 2.52
CA ILE A 121 9.70 -6.48 1.81
C ILE A 121 8.71 -6.02 0.74
N HIS A 122 8.69 -4.72 0.44
CA HIS A 122 7.70 -4.13 -0.46
C HIS A 122 8.06 -4.33 -1.94
N ARG A 123 9.32 -4.09 -2.32
CA ARG A 123 9.88 -4.21 -3.69
C ARG A 123 9.34 -3.27 -4.78
N ASP A 124 8.49 -2.32 -4.43
CA ASP A 124 7.99 -1.29 -5.37
C ASP A 124 7.61 -0.02 -4.61
N LEU A 125 8.46 0.42 -3.69
CA LEU A 125 8.28 1.69 -3.02
C LEU A 125 8.50 2.82 -4.01
N LYS A 126 7.50 3.68 -4.10
CA LYS A 126 7.48 4.88 -4.92
C LYS A 126 6.41 5.82 -4.40
N PRO A 127 6.48 7.13 -4.74
CA PRO A 127 5.47 8.09 -4.35
C PRO A 127 4.03 7.68 -4.68
N ALA A 128 3.80 6.98 -5.81
CA ALA A 128 2.48 6.53 -6.22
C ALA A 128 1.89 5.38 -5.35
N ASN A 129 2.70 4.72 -4.54
CA ASN A 129 2.30 3.65 -3.62
C ASN A 129 2.30 4.12 -2.15
N MET A 130 2.34 5.45 -1.94
CA MET A 130 2.33 6.10 -0.64
C MET A 130 1.30 7.23 -0.62
N ALA A 131 0.49 7.32 0.43
CA ALA A 131 -0.51 8.38 0.57
C ALA A 131 -0.72 8.78 2.03
N LEU A 132 -1.24 9.98 2.26
CA LEU A 132 -1.68 10.37 3.60
C LEU A 132 -3.01 9.69 3.95
N GLY A 133 -3.24 9.46 5.24
CA GLY A 133 -4.56 9.04 5.72
C GLY A 133 -5.62 10.12 5.49
N LEU A 134 -6.90 9.72 5.54
CA LEU A 134 -8.05 10.60 5.29
C LEU A 134 -8.05 11.84 6.21
N ARG A 135 -8.29 13.03 5.67
CA ARG A 135 -8.37 14.28 6.45
C ARG A 135 -9.47 14.19 7.51
N GLY A 136 -9.21 14.81 8.66
CA GLY A 136 -10.14 14.80 9.79
C GLY A 136 -10.18 13.46 10.56
N THR A 137 -9.37 12.47 10.18
CA THR A 137 -9.21 11.23 10.93
C THR A 137 -7.87 11.21 11.70
N PRO A 138 -7.72 10.36 12.72
CA PRO A 138 -6.42 10.14 13.37
C PRO A 138 -5.31 9.71 12.37
N ALA A 139 -5.70 9.11 11.24
CA ALA A 139 -4.79 8.62 10.21
C ALA A 139 -4.13 9.74 9.38
N GLN A 140 -4.65 10.97 9.41
CA GLN A 140 -4.21 12.07 8.51
C GLN A 140 -2.72 12.46 8.63
N ARG A 141 -2.06 12.08 9.72
CA ARG A 141 -0.65 12.40 10.00
C ARG A 141 0.30 11.28 9.59
N PHE A 142 -0.22 10.15 9.12
CA PHE A 142 0.57 8.97 8.78
C PHE A 142 0.64 8.79 7.26
N ILE A 143 1.85 8.48 6.78
CA ILE A 143 2.06 7.99 5.43
C ILE A 143 1.71 6.51 5.42
N HIS A 144 0.72 6.18 4.60
CA HIS A 144 0.23 4.85 4.39
C HIS A 144 0.91 4.23 3.18
N TYR A 145 1.34 2.98 3.35
CA TYR A 145 1.87 2.15 2.28
C TYR A 145 0.74 1.27 1.72
N PHE A 146 0.67 1.16 0.40
CA PHE A 146 -0.31 0.30 -0.27
C PHE A 146 0.27 -0.30 -1.54
N ASP A 147 -0.49 -1.21 -2.16
CA ASP A 147 -0.07 -2.00 -3.32
C ASP A 147 1.07 -2.99 -3.01
N PHE A 148 0.74 -3.98 -2.19
CA PHE A 148 1.65 -5.07 -1.80
C PHE A 148 1.77 -6.18 -2.85
N GLY A 149 1.31 -5.92 -4.08
CA GLY A 149 1.24 -6.93 -5.10
C GLY A 149 2.61 -7.47 -5.55
N LEU A 150 3.64 -6.62 -5.41
CA LEU A 150 5.03 -6.99 -5.65
C LEU A 150 5.77 -7.36 -4.38
N SER A 151 5.14 -7.39 -3.20
CA SER A 151 5.83 -7.74 -1.96
C SER A 151 6.32 -9.18 -1.94
N ARG A 152 7.24 -9.48 -1.01
CA ARG A 152 7.81 -10.83 -0.85
C ARG A 152 8.18 -11.08 0.58
N GLU A 153 7.89 -12.28 1.05
CA GLU A 153 8.31 -12.74 2.36
C GLU A 153 9.81 -13.06 2.35
N TYR A 154 10.59 -12.37 3.17
CA TYR A 154 12.03 -12.57 3.31
C TYR A 154 12.39 -13.42 4.54
N ILE A 155 11.46 -13.60 5.48
CA ILE A 155 11.56 -14.53 6.61
C ILE A 155 10.65 -15.71 6.38
N ILE A 156 11.22 -16.91 6.25
CA ILE A 156 10.47 -18.16 6.08
C ILE A 156 10.63 -19.04 7.32
N LEU A 157 9.69 -19.96 7.52
CA LEU A 157 9.86 -21.04 8.49
C LEU A 157 10.68 -22.17 7.85
N ASP A 158 11.60 -22.75 8.61
CA ASP A 158 12.27 -23.99 8.23
C ASP A 158 11.42 -25.24 8.55
N THR A 159 11.99 -26.42 8.29
CA THR A 159 11.35 -27.71 8.58
C THR A 159 11.00 -27.88 10.06
N ASP A 160 11.72 -27.18 10.94
CA ASP A 160 11.61 -27.26 12.39
C ASP A 160 10.76 -26.11 12.96
N GLY A 161 10.12 -25.31 12.08
CA GLY A 161 9.29 -24.18 12.45
C GLY A 161 10.07 -22.94 12.92
N ARG A 162 11.39 -22.90 12.77
CA ARG A 162 12.22 -21.74 13.14
C ARG A 162 12.25 -20.72 12.02
N ARG A 163 12.28 -19.43 12.39
CA ARG A 163 12.39 -18.33 11.44
C ARG A 163 13.80 -18.26 10.87
N LYS A 164 13.93 -18.31 9.55
CA LYS A 164 15.20 -18.10 8.83
C LYS A 164 15.03 -17.13 7.68
N MET A 165 16.13 -16.50 7.28
CA MET A 165 16.16 -15.69 6.08
C MET A 165 16.00 -16.57 4.84
N ARG A 166 15.15 -16.15 3.92
CA ARG A 166 14.99 -16.80 2.62
C ARG A 166 16.30 -16.72 1.84
N ARG A 167 16.74 -17.85 1.29
CA ARG A 167 17.96 -17.88 0.45
C ARG A 167 17.76 -17.03 -0.82
N PRO A 168 18.77 -16.25 -1.23
CA PRO A 168 18.69 -15.46 -2.45
C PRO A 168 18.61 -16.37 -3.67
N ARG A 169 17.79 -16.00 -4.66
CA ARG A 169 17.81 -16.63 -5.98
C ARG A 169 19.11 -16.25 -6.70
N ALA A 170 19.65 -17.17 -7.50
CA ALA A 170 20.81 -16.89 -8.35
C ALA A 170 20.52 -15.76 -9.37
N LYS A 171 19.27 -15.67 -9.86
CA LYS A 171 18.80 -14.59 -10.72
C LYS A 171 17.33 -14.29 -10.43
N ALA A 172 17.03 -13.07 -10.03
CA ALA A 172 15.67 -12.60 -9.83
C ALA A 172 15.13 -11.96 -11.11
N HIS A 173 13.82 -12.10 -11.36
CA HIS A 173 13.16 -11.26 -12.36
C HIS A 173 13.05 -9.84 -11.79
N PHE A 174 13.52 -8.86 -12.55
CA PHE A 174 13.26 -7.47 -12.24
C PHE A 174 11.74 -7.22 -12.23
N ARG A 175 11.26 -6.67 -11.13
CA ARG A 175 9.89 -6.19 -10.93
C ARG A 175 10.00 -4.91 -10.10
N GLY A 176 9.13 -3.95 -10.39
CA GLY A 176 9.12 -2.64 -9.73
C GLY A 176 9.42 -1.51 -10.71
N THR A 177 9.61 -0.31 -10.16
CA THR A 177 9.75 0.93 -10.93
C THR A 177 11.22 1.32 -11.09
N VAL A 178 11.73 1.35 -12.33
CA VAL A 178 13.17 1.58 -12.65
C VAL A 178 13.76 2.82 -11.97
N ARG A 179 12.99 3.90 -11.84
CA ARG A 179 13.46 5.15 -11.24
C ARG A 179 13.87 5.02 -9.77
N TYR A 180 13.20 4.15 -9.03
CA TYR A 180 13.33 4.06 -7.56
C TYR A 180 14.03 2.78 -7.12
N CYS A 181 14.41 1.90 -8.05
CA CYS A 181 15.02 0.61 -7.70
C CYS A 181 16.51 0.76 -7.34
N SER A 182 16.99 -0.11 -6.45
CA SER A 182 18.41 -0.22 -6.13
C SER A 182 19.23 -0.76 -7.31
N ALA A 183 20.56 -0.57 -7.25
CA ALA A 183 21.49 -1.20 -8.19
C ALA A 183 21.36 -2.73 -8.18
N ASN A 184 21.26 -3.34 -6.99
CA ASN A 184 21.06 -4.78 -6.83
C ASN A 184 19.77 -5.28 -7.52
N ALA A 185 18.67 -4.53 -7.45
CA ALA A 185 17.45 -4.87 -8.17
C ALA A 185 17.65 -4.81 -9.70
N LEU A 186 18.31 -3.76 -10.19
CA LEU A 186 18.60 -3.56 -11.62
C LEU A 186 19.49 -4.68 -12.19
N GLU A 187 20.49 -5.10 -11.41
CA GLU A 187 21.39 -6.22 -11.69
C GLU A 187 20.74 -7.59 -11.51
N ARG A 188 19.44 -7.65 -11.20
CA ARG A 188 18.65 -8.88 -11.04
C ARG A 188 19.10 -9.73 -9.84
N GLY A 189 19.66 -9.10 -8.81
CA GLY A 189 19.90 -9.70 -7.51
C GLY A 189 18.61 -9.93 -6.72
N GLU A 190 18.68 -10.77 -5.68
CA GLU A 190 17.56 -10.91 -4.75
C GLU A 190 17.42 -9.63 -3.93
N GLN A 191 16.24 -9.04 -3.97
CA GLN A 191 15.93 -7.87 -3.16
C GLN A 191 15.71 -8.28 -1.69
N GLY A 192 16.23 -7.48 -0.78
CA GLY A 192 16.03 -7.54 0.66
C GLY A 192 15.60 -6.19 1.23
N ARG A 193 15.68 -6.06 2.56
CA ARG A 193 15.35 -4.82 3.27
C ARG A 193 16.16 -3.59 2.81
N PRO A 194 17.47 -3.70 2.49
CA PRO A 194 18.24 -2.56 2.02
C PRO A 194 17.71 -1.96 0.71
N ASP A 195 17.11 -2.78 -0.16
CA ASP A 195 16.57 -2.31 -1.43
C ASP A 195 15.31 -1.44 -1.24
N ASP A 196 14.46 -1.76 -0.26
CA ASP A 196 13.35 -0.88 0.12
C ASP A 196 13.85 0.44 0.72
N LEU A 197 14.93 0.40 1.53
CA LEU A 197 15.55 1.61 2.08
C LEU A 197 16.15 2.50 0.99
N TRP A 198 16.75 1.89 -0.04
CA TRP A 198 17.26 2.62 -1.21
C TRP A 198 16.16 3.39 -1.91
N ALA A 199 15.00 2.75 -2.10
CA ALA A 199 13.84 3.38 -2.73
C ALA A 199 13.25 4.54 -1.90
N LEU A 200 13.45 4.56 -0.58
CA LEU A 200 13.05 5.69 0.27
C LEU A 200 13.98 6.90 0.18
N ILE A 201 15.25 6.70 -0.20
CA ILE A 201 16.24 7.79 -0.31
C ILE A 201 16.04 8.60 -1.60
N TYR A 202 15.51 7.96 -2.65
CA TYR A 202 15.21 8.56 -3.95
C TYR A 202 13.95 9.45 -3.94
#